data_AF-A0A4Q6AV25-F1
#
_entry.id   AF-A0A4Q6AV25-F1
#
_cell.length_a   1.000
_cell.length_b   1.000
_cell.length_c   1.000
_cell.angle_alpha   90.00
_cell.angle_beta   90.00
_cell.angle_gamma   90.00
#
_symmetry.space_group_name_H-M   'P 1'
#
loop_
_entity.id
_entity.type
_entity.pdbx_description
1 polymer ?
#
loop_
_entity_poly.entity_id
_entity_poly.type
_entity_poly.pdbx_seq_one_letter_code
_entity_poly.pdbx_strand_id
1 'polypeptide(L)'
;MKRLLFAGLLGIALSSELALAQTFSLFRVDKPAQSELNAIAKDFEIVGREGDRYDIYVPLEKALSFKKISPSAALITKDVDADWRKSLEQKAFAGGYHDWQGVQEFMADAVKNYPQLATVQTYGQSKGGVELNYLRIGSGQMQNLTKPKLFLDGATHGDELISVEVLVALVDELLKGYGTDERLTAMLDKTDIYISFVVNPDGYLKKQRYDNWVDP
;
A
#
# COMPACT_ATOMS: atom_id res chain seq x y z
N MET A 1 -59.38 -1.72 -23.65
CA MET A 1 -59.11 -2.03 -22.22
C MET A 1 -58.29 -3.30 -22.13
N LYS A 2 -57.02 -3.19 -21.69
CA LYS A 2 -56.26 -4.21 -20.94
C LYS A 2 -54.92 -3.58 -20.55
N ARG A 3 -54.77 -3.30 -19.26
CA ARG A 3 -53.52 -2.88 -18.61
C ARG A 3 -52.61 -4.11 -18.51
N LEU A 4 -51.34 -4.00 -18.89
CA LEU A 4 -50.30 -4.87 -18.37
C LEU A 4 -49.25 -4.02 -17.65
N LEU A 5 -49.12 -4.31 -16.36
CA LEU A 5 -48.10 -3.81 -15.46
C LEU A 5 -46.76 -4.45 -15.86
N PHE A 6 -45.75 -3.63 -16.14
CA PHE A 6 -44.36 -4.07 -16.11
C PHE A 6 -43.83 -3.85 -14.69
N ALA A 7 -43.80 -4.92 -13.90
CA ALA A 7 -43.10 -4.95 -12.64
C ALA A 7 -41.59 -4.96 -12.92
N GLY A 8 -40.88 -3.96 -12.38
CA GLY A 8 -39.44 -3.89 -12.45
C GLY A 8 -38.80 -5.04 -11.69
N LEU A 9 -37.99 -5.83 -12.38
CA LEU A 9 -36.97 -6.66 -11.76
C LEU A 9 -35.74 -5.80 -11.57
N LEU A 10 -35.64 -5.21 -10.37
CA LEU A 10 -34.40 -4.66 -9.84
C LEU A 10 -33.48 -5.87 -9.55
N GLY A 11 -32.74 -6.29 -10.56
CA GLY A 11 -31.66 -7.26 -10.40
C GLY A 11 -30.54 -6.60 -9.62
N ILE A 12 -30.55 -6.77 -8.30
CA ILE A 12 -29.38 -6.50 -7.47
C ILE A 12 -28.34 -7.56 -7.88
N ALA A 13 -27.44 -7.18 -8.77
CA ALA A 13 -26.20 -7.90 -9.00
C ALA A 13 -25.35 -7.74 -7.75
N LEU A 14 -25.60 -8.57 -6.74
CA LEU A 14 -24.63 -8.89 -5.71
C LEU A 14 -23.58 -9.77 -6.38
N SER A 15 -22.65 -9.14 -7.10
CA SER A 15 -21.40 -9.80 -7.48
C SER A 15 -20.56 -9.95 -6.21
N SER A 16 -20.90 -10.93 -5.38
CA SER A 16 -20.00 -11.43 -4.35
C SER A 16 -18.99 -12.37 -5.01
N GLU A 17 -18.24 -11.85 -5.98
CA GLU A 17 -16.86 -12.29 -6.09
C GLU A 17 -16.19 -11.61 -4.90
N LEU A 18 -16.03 -12.36 -3.80
CA LEU A 18 -14.89 -12.10 -2.93
C LEU A 18 -13.72 -12.00 -3.90
N ALA A 19 -13.21 -10.78 -4.09
CA ALA A 19 -11.93 -10.57 -4.73
C ALA A 19 -11.02 -11.64 -4.17
N LEU A 20 -10.49 -12.49 -5.05
CA LEU A 20 -9.53 -13.54 -4.73
C LEU A 20 -8.54 -12.95 -3.74
N ALA A 21 -8.75 -13.17 -2.44
CA ALA A 21 -7.82 -12.75 -1.43
C ALA A 21 -6.61 -13.61 -1.74
N GLN A 22 -5.60 -13.00 -2.37
CA GLN A 22 -4.42 -13.67 -2.83
C GLN A 22 -3.83 -14.37 -1.61
N THR A 23 -4.00 -15.68 -1.57
CA THR A 23 -3.61 -16.53 -0.45
C THR A 23 -2.26 -17.10 -0.82
N PHE A 24 -1.26 -16.86 0.02
CA PHE A 24 0.04 -17.49 -0.15
C PHE A 24 0.18 -18.68 0.80
N SER A 25 0.77 -19.76 0.31
CA SER A 25 1.44 -20.72 1.16
C SER A 25 2.84 -20.20 1.50
N LEU A 26 3.30 -20.49 2.71
CA LEU A 26 4.71 -20.33 3.07
C LEU A 26 5.41 -21.67 2.92
N PHE A 27 6.42 -21.71 2.07
CA PHE A 27 7.35 -22.83 1.97
C PHE A 27 8.71 -22.47 2.54
N ARG A 28 9.42 -23.48 3.03
CA ARG A 28 10.78 -23.37 3.52
C ARG A 28 11.71 -24.26 2.71
N VAL A 29 12.83 -23.70 2.30
CA VAL A 29 13.88 -24.42 1.56
C VAL A 29 15.17 -24.34 2.37
N ASP A 30 15.68 -25.50 2.77
CA ASP A 30 16.93 -25.63 3.52
C ASP A 30 18.08 -25.99 2.58
N LYS A 31 19.15 -25.19 2.63
CA LYS A 31 20.39 -25.38 1.87
C LYS A 31 20.17 -25.58 0.36
N PRO A 32 19.37 -24.72 -0.31
CA PRO A 32 19.17 -24.83 -1.75
C PRO A 32 20.48 -24.60 -2.52
N ALA A 33 20.60 -25.25 -3.67
CA ALA A 33 21.64 -24.89 -4.62
C ALA A 33 21.36 -23.49 -5.19
N GLN A 34 22.40 -22.74 -5.58
CA GLN A 34 22.21 -21.40 -6.15
C GLN A 34 21.32 -21.40 -7.42
N SER A 35 21.36 -22.47 -8.22
CA SER A 35 20.50 -22.63 -9.40
C SER A 35 19.02 -22.77 -9.04
N GLU A 36 18.71 -23.44 -7.92
CA GLU A 36 17.36 -23.56 -7.39
C GLU A 36 16.87 -22.20 -6.88
N LEU A 37 17.69 -21.48 -6.11
CA LEU A 37 17.38 -20.11 -5.67
C LEU A 37 17.08 -19.18 -6.84
N ASN A 38 17.88 -19.23 -7.90
CA ASN A 38 17.66 -18.42 -9.10
C ASN A 38 16.34 -18.77 -9.80
N ALA A 39 15.96 -20.06 -9.82
CA ALA A 39 14.69 -20.50 -10.39
C ALA A 39 13.50 -20.08 -9.51
N ILE A 40 13.65 -20.14 -8.18
CA ILE A 40 12.64 -19.66 -7.23
C ILE A 40 12.44 -18.16 -7.40
N ALA A 41 13.51 -17.36 -7.31
CA ALA A 41 13.47 -15.90 -7.35
C ALA A 41 12.95 -15.32 -8.69
N LYS A 42 12.85 -16.14 -9.74
CA LYS A 42 12.28 -15.75 -11.01
C LYS A 42 10.76 -15.59 -10.96
N ASP A 43 10.09 -16.50 -10.25
CA ASP A 43 8.63 -16.66 -10.31
C ASP A 43 7.95 -16.58 -8.93
N PHE A 44 8.74 -16.54 -7.84
CA PHE A 44 8.28 -16.55 -6.45
C PHE A 44 9.10 -15.60 -5.56
N GLU A 45 8.48 -15.17 -4.48
CA GLU A 45 9.07 -14.21 -3.55
C GLU A 45 9.79 -14.90 -2.40
N ILE A 46 11.06 -14.54 -2.21
CA ILE A 46 11.84 -14.93 -1.02
C ILE A 46 11.54 -13.89 0.06
N VAL A 47 10.81 -14.30 1.10
CA VAL A 47 10.34 -13.41 2.17
C VAL A 47 11.18 -13.48 3.44
N GLY A 48 12.05 -14.48 3.56
CA GLY A 48 12.90 -14.63 4.74
C GLY A 48 14.16 -15.43 4.45
N ARG A 49 15.23 -15.12 5.20
CA ARG A 49 16.49 -15.84 5.16
C ARG A 49 17.11 -15.93 6.56
N GLU A 50 17.47 -17.15 6.97
CA GLU A 50 18.30 -17.41 8.15
C GLU A 50 19.43 -18.37 7.78
N GLY A 51 20.64 -17.84 7.57
CA GLY A 51 21.75 -18.63 7.03
C GLY A 51 21.45 -19.17 5.63
N ASP A 52 21.43 -20.50 5.51
CA ASP A 52 21.10 -21.23 4.28
C ASP A 52 19.63 -21.68 4.22
N ARG A 53 18.78 -21.17 5.11
CA ARG A 53 17.35 -21.44 5.13
C ARG A 53 16.59 -20.27 4.54
N TYR A 54 15.67 -20.55 3.63
CA TYR A 54 14.89 -19.57 2.90
C TYR A 54 13.41 -19.83 3.06
N ASP A 55 12.66 -18.78 3.34
CA ASP A 55 11.20 -18.79 3.48
C ASP A 55 10.61 -18.09 2.24
N ILE A 56 9.68 -18.77 1.55
CA ILE A 56 9.18 -18.44 0.21
C ILE A 56 7.65 -18.31 0.24
N TYR A 57 7.12 -17.16 -0.19
CA TYR A 57 5.70 -17.02 -0.45
C TYR A 57 5.35 -17.56 -1.83
N VAL A 58 4.40 -18.49 -1.84
CA VAL A 58 3.97 -19.22 -3.03
C VAL A 58 2.45 -19.10 -3.14
N PRO A 59 1.93 -18.48 -4.22
CA PRO A 59 0.48 -18.45 -4.44
C PRO A 59 -0.12 -19.85 -4.37
N LEU A 60 -1.28 -19.99 -3.71
CA LEU A 60 -1.94 -21.29 -3.53
C LEU A 60 -2.04 -22.08 -4.85
N GLU A 61 -2.43 -21.42 -5.92
CA GLU A 61 -2.60 -22.02 -7.24
C GLU A 61 -1.28 -22.41 -7.93
N LYS A 62 -0.15 -21.82 -7.50
CA LYS A 62 1.19 -22.13 -7.98
C LYS A 62 1.97 -23.09 -7.07
N ALA A 63 1.38 -23.60 -5.99
CA ALA A 63 2.04 -24.53 -5.07
C ALA A 63 2.60 -25.78 -5.78
N LEU A 64 1.88 -26.32 -6.77
CA LEU A 64 2.33 -27.46 -7.55
C LEU A 64 3.48 -27.13 -8.51
N SER A 65 3.50 -25.95 -9.13
CA SER A 65 4.63 -25.53 -9.99
C SER A 65 5.86 -25.22 -9.15
N PHE A 66 5.70 -24.59 -7.99
CA PHE A 66 6.78 -24.37 -7.03
C PHE A 66 7.42 -25.69 -6.59
N LYS A 67 6.62 -26.71 -6.24
CA LYS A 67 7.15 -28.03 -5.85
C LYS A 67 7.88 -28.78 -6.95
N LYS A 68 7.72 -28.41 -8.22
CA LYS A 68 8.57 -28.93 -9.32
C LYS A 68 9.95 -28.29 -9.33
N ILE A 69 10.06 -27.03 -8.91
CA ILE A 69 11.32 -26.29 -8.80
C ILE A 69 12.06 -26.71 -7.53
N SER A 70 11.34 -26.78 -6.40
CA SER A 70 11.89 -27.17 -5.10
C SER A 70 11.11 -28.35 -4.49
N PRO A 71 11.39 -29.59 -4.91
CA PRO A 71 10.69 -30.78 -4.39
C PRO A 71 10.88 -30.99 -2.88
N SER A 72 12.05 -30.64 -2.36
CA SER A 72 12.42 -30.76 -0.94
C SER A 72 11.80 -29.69 -0.04
N ALA A 73 11.23 -28.62 -0.61
CA ALA A 73 10.66 -27.52 0.19
C ALA A 73 9.59 -28.02 1.18
N ALA A 74 9.73 -27.67 2.45
CA ALA A 74 8.75 -27.95 3.48
C ALA A 74 7.60 -26.93 3.42
N LEU A 75 6.35 -27.39 3.44
CA LEU A 75 5.20 -26.50 3.59
C LEU A 75 5.09 -26.10 5.06
N ILE A 76 5.17 -24.81 5.37
CA ILE A 76 5.07 -24.27 6.73
C ILE A 76 3.62 -23.92 7.06
N THR A 77 2.97 -23.15 6.18
CA THR A 77 1.53 -22.92 6.25
C THR A 77 0.93 -22.96 4.85
N LYS A 78 -0.27 -23.52 4.74
CA LYS A 78 -1.07 -23.48 3.50
C LYS A 78 -1.51 -22.07 3.18
N ASP A 79 -1.78 -21.28 4.20
CA ASP A 79 -2.39 -19.98 4.05
C ASP A 79 -1.80 -19.07 5.14
N VAL A 80 -0.89 -18.19 4.74
CA VAL A 80 -0.22 -17.23 5.65
C VAL A 80 -1.20 -16.25 6.28
N ASP A 81 -2.41 -16.18 5.72
CA ASP A 81 -3.39 -15.16 6.05
C ASP A 81 -4.59 -15.68 6.83
N ALA A 82 -4.68 -17.00 6.99
CA ALA A 82 -5.84 -17.66 7.61
C ALA A 82 -6.17 -17.08 8.99
N ASP A 83 -5.16 -16.72 9.77
CA ASP A 83 -5.32 -16.18 11.11
C ASP A 83 -5.66 -14.70 11.12
N TRP A 84 -5.09 -13.89 10.21
CA TRP A 84 -5.37 -12.46 10.16
C TRP A 84 -6.65 -12.12 9.43
N ARG A 85 -7.17 -12.96 8.52
CA ARG A 85 -8.44 -12.67 7.81
C ARG A 85 -9.60 -12.41 8.76
N LYS A 86 -9.68 -13.19 9.84
CA LYS A 86 -10.68 -13.00 10.90
C LYS A 86 -10.60 -11.62 11.55
N SER A 87 -9.40 -11.02 11.59
CA SER A 87 -9.18 -9.69 12.15
C SER A 87 -9.54 -8.57 11.17
N LEU A 88 -9.33 -8.76 9.85
CA LEU A 88 -9.70 -7.78 8.83
C LEU A 88 -11.22 -7.71 8.59
N GLU A 89 -11.95 -8.79 8.90
CA GLU A 89 -13.41 -8.86 8.74
C GLU A 89 -14.20 -8.12 9.85
N GLN A 90 -13.57 -7.76 10.99
CA GLN A 90 -14.28 -7.28 12.19
C GLN A 90 -14.44 -5.74 12.37
N LYS A 91 -14.45 -4.96 11.28
CA LYS A 91 -14.67 -3.49 11.18
C LYS A 91 -13.47 -2.56 11.47
N ALA A 92 -13.50 -1.44 10.74
CA ALA A 92 -12.49 -0.40 10.54
C ALA A 92 -11.26 -0.90 9.78
N PHE A 93 -10.77 -0.11 8.82
CA PHE A 93 -9.56 -0.41 8.07
C PHE A 93 -8.43 -0.85 9.02
N ALA A 94 -8.13 -2.15 8.99
CA ALA A 94 -7.10 -2.84 9.78
C ALA A 94 -6.74 -2.18 11.13
N GLY A 95 -7.67 -1.92 12.05
CA GLY A 95 -7.33 -1.59 13.44
C GLY A 95 -6.37 -0.39 13.66
N GLY A 96 -6.44 0.68 12.85
CA GLY A 96 -5.72 1.93 13.12
C GLY A 96 -4.88 2.49 11.97
N TYR A 97 -4.89 1.87 10.79
CA TYR A 97 -4.31 2.47 9.57
C TYR A 97 -5.36 3.40 8.88
N HIS A 98 -4.90 4.29 8.02
CA HIS A 98 -5.75 5.18 7.21
C HIS A 98 -6.13 4.50 5.90
N ASP A 99 -7.42 4.38 5.60
CA ASP A 99 -7.84 4.03 4.23
C ASP A 99 -7.62 5.19 3.26
N TRP A 100 -7.94 4.98 1.98
CA TRP A 100 -7.78 6.03 0.96
C TRP A 100 -8.45 7.34 1.37
N GLN A 101 -9.68 7.26 1.91
CA GLN A 101 -10.41 8.44 2.35
C GLN A 101 -9.73 9.10 3.54
N GLY A 102 -9.28 8.31 4.53
CA GLY A 102 -8.53 8.82 5.69
C GLY A 102 -7.24 9.54 5.30
N VAL A 103 -6.53 9.07 4.28
CA VAL A 103 -5.34 9.76 3.73
C VAL A 103 -5.73 11.08 3.07
N GLN A 104 -6.82 11.13 2.28
CA GLN A 104 -7.28 12.38 1.68
C GLN A 104 -7.75 13.39 2.74
N GLU A 105 -8.44 12.92 3.77
CA GLU A 105 -8.89 13.73 4.92
C GLU A 105 -7.69 14.29 5.69
N PHE A 106 -6.67 13.48 5.96
CA PHE A 106 -5.43 13.93 6.60
C PHE A 106 -4.75 15.06 5.80
N MET A 107 -4.64 14.91 4.48
CA MET A 107 -4.08 15.96 3.62
C MET A 107 -4.92 17.24 3.64
N ALA A 108 -6.25 17.12 3.57
CA ALA A 108 -7.16 18.26 3.63
C ALA A 108 -7.06 19.00 4.98
N ASP A 109 -6.98 18.25 6.09
CA ASP A 109 -6.80 18.81 7.43
C ASP A 109 -5.44 19.47 7.61
N ALA A 110 -4.36 18.91 7.04
CA ALA A 110 -3.05 19.54 7.04
C ALA A 110 -3.09 20.92 6.36
N VAL A 111 -3.71 21.02 5.17
CA VAL A 111 -3.87 22.30 4.46
C VAL A 111 -4.74 23.28 5.25
N LYS A 112 -5.85 22.81 5.82
CA LYS A 112 -6.79 23.63 6.59
C LYS A 112 -6.15 24.20 7.86
N ASN A 113 -5.40 23.38 8.59
CA ASN A 113 -4.84 23.74 9.89
C ASN A 113 -3.49 24.48 9.77
N TYR A 114 -2.74 24.24 8.69
CA TYR A 114 -1.43 24.84 8.45
C TYR A 114 -1.33 25.47 7.03
N PRO A 115 -2.22 26.39 6.65
CA PRO A 115 -2.33 26.90 5.28
C PRO A 115 -1.07 27.64 4.77
N GLN A 116 -0.21 28.10 5.68
CA GLN A 116 1.07 28.74 5.36
C GLN A 116 2.23 27.75 5.15
N LEU A 117 2.03 26.47 5.49
CA LEU A 117 3.05 25.41 5.37
C LEU A 117 2.62 24.33 4.37
N ALA A 118 1.34 23.98 4.33
CA ALA A 118 0.82 22.81 3.65
C ALA A 118 0.03 23.18 2.39
N THR A 119 0.33 22.52 1.28
CA THR A 119 -0.44 22.60 0.03
C THR A 119 -0.61 21.21 -0.57
N VAL A 120 -1.77 20.93 -1.17
CA VAL A 120 -2.03 19.69 -1.91
C VAL A 120 -2.09 20.00 -3.40
N GLN A 121 -1.48 19.14 -4.22
CA GLN A 121 -1.63 19.18 -5.67
C GLN A 121 -1.80 17.79 -6.25
N THR A 122 -2.57 17.72 -7.33
CA THR A 122 -2.70 16.54 -8.18
C THR A 122 -1.63 16.59 -9.26
N TYR A 123 -0.89 15.49 -9.43
CA TYR A 123 0.17 15.37 -10.44
C TYR A 123 -0.18 14.41 -11.58
N GLY A 124 -1.31 13.71 -11.47
CA GLY A 124 -1.77 12.81 -12.52
C GLY A 124 -2.97 11.96 -12.07
N GLN A 125 -3.22 10.90 -12.82
CA GLN A 125 -4.21 9.89 -12.50
C GLN A 125 -3.58 8.51 -12.68
N SER A 126 -3.97 7.58 -11.81
CA SER A 126 -3.64 6.17 -11.93
C SER A 126 -4.35 5.52 -13.13
N LYS A 127 -4.00 4.27 -13.44
CA LYS A 127 -4.62 3.50 -14.52
C LYS A 127 -6.12 3.27 -14.27
N GLY A 128 -6.53 3.12 -13.02
CA GLY A 128 -7.94 3.04 -12.61
C GLY A 128 -8.66 4.39 -12.56
N GLY A 129 -7.99 5.49 -12.90
CA GLY A 129 -8.58 6.84 -12.93
C GLY A 129 -8.66 7.52 -11.57
N VAL A 130 -8.01 6.98 -10.54
CA VAL A 130 -7.91 7.62 -9.22
C VAL A 130 -6.84 8.72 -9.28
N GLU A 131 -7.16 9.91 -8.75
CA GLU A 131 -6.23 11.04 -8.70
C GLU A 131 -4.96 10.70 -7.90
N LEU A 132 -3.82 11.13 -8.43
CA LEU A 132 -2.53 11.02 -7.79
C LEU A 132 -2.18 12.37 -7.17
N ASN A 133 -2.20 12.41 -5.84
CA ASN A 133 -2.05 13.63 -5.05
C ASN A 133 -0.74 13.57 -4.25
N TYR A 134 -0.11 14.74 -4.07
CA TYR A 134 0.95 14.90 -3.07
C TYR A 134 0.62 16.05 -2.13
N LEU A 135 1.09 15.94 -0.89
CA LEU A 135 1.15 17.01 0.09
C LEU A 135 2.54 17.63 0.05
N ARG A 136 2.65 18.95 -0.14
CA ARG A 136 3.88 19.69 0.07
C ARG A 136 3.81 20.39 1.42
N ILE A 137 4.83 20.19 2.27
CA ILE A 137 5.03 20.92 3.51
C ILE A 137 6.35 21.71 3.46
N GLY A 138 6.31 22.98 3.88
CA GLY A 138 7.47 23.86 3.94
C GLY A 138 7.06 25.32 4.05
N SER A 139 7.85 26.15 4.73
CA SER A 139 7.54 27.58 4.82
C SER A 139 7.90 28.33 3.53
N GLY A 140 7.24 29.47 3.32
CA GLY A 140 7.47 30.32 2.15
C GLY A 140 6.81 29.82 0.86
N GLN A 141 7.11 30.49 -0.24
CA GLN A 141 6.47 30.26 -1.54
C GLN A 141 6.84 28.88 -2.12
N MET A 142 5.85 28.16 -2.64
CA MET A 142 6.01 26.82 -3.23
C MET A 142 6.99 26.79 -4.42
N GLN A 143 7.11 27.90 -5.16
CA GLN A 143 8.00 28.02 -6.31
C GLN A 143 9.41 28.50 -5.93
N ASN A 144 9.78 28.43 -4.65
CA ASN A 144 11.12 28.82 -4.24
C ASN A 144 12.16 27.84 -4.80
N LEU A 145 12.97 28.32 -5.74
CA LEU A 145 14.01 27.53 -6.41
C LEU A 145 15.27 27.35 -5.55
N THR A 146 15.43 28.13 -4.46
CA THR A 146 16.62 28.05 -3.60
C THR A 146 16.52 26.99 -2.50
N LYS A 147 15.29 26.59 -2.13
CA LYS A 147 15.09 25.52 -1.15
C LYS A 147 15.36 24.15 -1.80
N PRO A 148 16.20 23.29 -1.22
CA PRO A 148 16.24 21.87 -1.56
C PRO A 148 14.87 21.23 -1.44
N LYS A 149 14.62 20.23 -2.27
CA LYS A 149 13.35 19.49 -2.34
C LYS A 149 13.61 18.04 -1.94
N LEU A 150 12.84 17.54 -0.98
CA LEU A 150 12.82 16.15 -0.57
C LEU A 150 11.50 15.55 -1.04
N PHE A 151 11.55 14.41 -1.71
CA PHE A 151 10.37 13.63 -2.07
C PHE A 151 10.35 12.36 -1.23
N LEU A 152 9.20 12.05 -0.64
CA LEU A 152 8.93 10.85 0.14
C LEU A 152 7.67 10.19 -0.40
N ASP A 153 7.70 8.87 -0.52
CA ASP A 153 6.57 8.09 -0.99
C ASP A 153 6.25 6.89 -0.08
N GLY A 154 4.97 6.52 -0.12
CA GLY A 154 4.42 5.35 0.56
C GLY A 154 3.47 4.58 -0.35
N ALA A 155 3.20 3.34 0.04
CA ALA A 155 2.32 2.40 -0.64
C ALA A 155 2.53 2.36 -2.16
N THR A 156 3.80 2.24 -2.57
CA THR A 156 4.16 1.83 -3.94
C THR A 156 3.57 0.44 -4.21
N HIS A 157 3.64 -0.44 -3.20
CA HIS A 157 2.78 -1.63 -3.12
C HIS A 157 1.54 -1.31 -2.27
N GLY A 158 0.35 -1.63 -2.79
CA GLY A 158 -0.92 -1.22 -2.19
C GLY A 158 -1.27 -1.90 -0.86
N ASP A 159 -0.57 -2.98 -0.50
CA ASP A 159 -0.74 -3.70 0.77
C ASP A 159 0.32 -3.35 1.83
N GLU A 160 1.29 -2.50 1.52
CA GLU A 160 2.32 -2.04 2.45
C GLU A 160 1.83 -0.84 3.30
N LEU A 161 0.71 -1.03 3.99
CA LEU A 161 -0.03 0.03 4.71
C LEU A 161 0.82 0.82 5.72
N ILE A 162 1.82 0.18 6.32
CA ILE A 162 2.70 0.82 7.33
C ILE A 162 3.53 1.96 6.77
N SER A 163 3.88 1.92 5.49
CA SER A 163 4.62 3.01 4.83
C SER A 163 3.82 4.32 4.84
N VAL A 164 2.49 4.23 4.67
CA VAL A 164 1.57 5.37 4.74
C VAL A 164 1.58 6.00 6.13
N GLU A 165 1.46 5.17 7.17
CA GLU A 165 1.37 5.65 8.56
C GLU A 165 2.66 6.30 9.05
N VAL A 166 3.81 5.78 8.64
CA VAL A 166 5.11 6.40 8.96
C VAL A 166 5.16 7.81 8.38
N LEU A 167 4.66 8.02 7.17
CA LEU A 167 4.60 9.34 6.55
C LEU A 167 3.56 10.24 7.22
N VAL A 168 2.39 9.72 7.59
CA VAL A 168 1.36 10.46 8.33
C VAL A 168 1.93 10.97 9.65
N ALA A 169 2.56 10.10 10.43
CA ALA A 169 3.19 10.46 11.69
C ALA A 169 4.32 11.48 11.52
N LEU A 170 5.15 11.32 10.49
CA LEU A 170 6.22 12.27 10.16
C LEU A 170 5.66 13.66 9.86
N VAL A 171 4.64 13.75 9.01
CA VAL A 171 4.03 15.02 8.62
C VAL A 171 3.35 15.68 9.82
N ASP A 172 2.63 14.92 10.63
CA ASP A 172 1.96 15.43 11.83
C ASP A 172 2.97 16.03 12.83
N GLU A 173 4.07 15.32 13.10
CA GLU A 173 5.16 15.81 13.96
C GLU A 173 5.80 17.09 13.41
N LEU A 174 6.08 17.13 12.10
CA LEU A 174 6.70 18.29 11.46
C LEU A 174 5.82 19.53 11.53
N LEU A 175 4.52 19.38 11.28
CA LEU A 175 3.57 20.49 11.29
C LEU A 175 3.31 20.99 12.72
N LYS A 176 3.10 20.08 13.68
CA LYS A 176 2.88 20.43 15.10
C LYS A 176 4.11 21.06 15.75
N GLY A 177 5.30 20.60 15.37
CA GLY A 177 6.58 21.11 15.88
C GLY A 177 6.99 22.45 15.29
N TYR A 178 6.38 22.91 14.20
CA TYR A 178 6.76 24.18 13.57
C TYR A 178 6.44 25.37 14.48
N GLY A 179 7.46 26.20 14.74
CA GLY A 179 7.39 27.35 15.64
C GLY A 179 7.58 27.01 17.12
N THR A 180 7.68 25.73 17.49
CA THR A 180 7.89 25.30 18.89
C THR A 180 9.18 24.49 19.08
N ASP A 181 9.52 23.61 18.14
CA ASP A 181 10.81 22.92 18.06
C ASP A 181 11.68 23.60 17.00
N GLU A 182 12.84 24.12 17.42
CA GLU A 182 13.76 24.85 16.54
C GLU A 182 14.31 23.98 15.39
N ARG A 183 14.54 22.68 15.63
CA ARG A 183 15.06 21.74 14.62
C ARG A 183 14.00 21.44 13.57
N LEU A 184 12.75 21.20 13.98
CA LEU A 184 11.64 20.95 13.04
C LEU A 184 11.29 22.21 12.24
N THR A 185 11.30 23.38 12.91
CA THR A 185 11.13 24.69 12.27
C THR A 185 12.20 24.92 11.21
N ALA A 186 13.47 24.76 11.58
CA ALA A 186 14.59 24.92 10.65
C ALA A 186 14.51 23.96 9.46
N MET A 187 13.95 22.76 9.65
CA MET A 187 13.76 21.80 8.56
C MET A 187 12.74 22.29 7.54
N LEU A 188 11.56 22.76 7.98
CA LEU A 188 10.54 23.30 7.08
C LEU A 188 10.90 24.68 6.50
N ASP A 189 11.74 25.45 7.17
CA ASP A 189 12.26 26.72 6.66
C ASP A 189 13.28 26.54 5.54
N LYS A 190 14.10 25.50 5.62
CA LYS A 190 15.20 25.27 4.69
C LYS A 190 14.85 24.30 3.57
N THR A 191 13.87 23.42 3.76
CA THR A 191 13.53 22.35 2.82
C THR A 191 12.04 22.38 2.48
N ASP A 192 11.72 22.07 1.23
CA ASP A 192 10.36 21.71 0.84
C ASP A 192 10.25 20.19 0.77
N ILE A 193 9.32 19.62 1.52
CA ILE A 193 9.09 18.18 1.56
C ILE A 193 7.80 17.90 0.82
N TYR A 194 7.87 17.02 -0.18
CA TYR A 194 6.77 16.56 -1.00
C TYR A 194 6.48 15.11 -0.64
N ILE A 195 5.25 14.81 -0.27
CA ILE A 195 4.84 13.51 0.22
C ILE A 195 3.73 12.96 -0.66
N SER A 196 3.99 11.83 -1.33
CA SER A 196 2.95 11.00 -1.94
C SER A 196 2.66 9.84 -1.00
N PHE A 197 1.61 9.96 -0.18
CA PHE A 197 1.29 8.92 0.81
C PHE A 197 0.98 7.56 0.17
N VAL A 198 0.35 7.59 -1.00
CA VAL A 198 -0.07 6.39 -1.73
C VAL A 198 0.23 6.58 -3.21
N VAL A 199 1.34 5.99 -3.66
CA VAL A 199 1.75 6.02 -5.07
C VAL A 199 0.88 5.11 -5.94
N ASN A 200 0.44 3.97 -5.40
CA ASN A 200 -0.42 3.01 -6.09
C ASN A 200 -1.83 2.99 -5.48
N PRO A 201 -2.70 3.97 -5.80
CA PRO A 201 -4.05 4.02 -5.25
C PRO A 201 -4.93 2.86 -5.71
N ASP A 202 -4.70 2.34 -6.93
CA ASP A 202 -5.46 1.21 -7.48
C ASP A 202 -5.26 -0.07 -6.67
N GLY A 203 -4.00 -0.35 -6.28
CA GLY A 203 -3.64 -1.43 -5.38
C GLY A 203 -4.07 -1.15 -3.94
N TYR A 204 -3.92 0.08 -3.46
CA TYR A 204 -4.25 0.48 -2.09
C TYR A 204 -5.73 0.28 -1.75
N LEU A 205 -6.62 0.69 -2.65
CA LEU A 205 -8.07 0.49 -2.51
C LEU A 205 -8.46 -0.98 -2.40
N LYS A 206 -7.65 -1.87 -2.99
CA LYS A 206 -7.86 -3.33 -2.97
C LYS A 206 -7.02 -4.04 -1.91
N LYS A 207 -6.08 -3.34 -1.26
CA LYS A 207 -5.04 -3.90 -0.38
C LYS A 207 -4.24 -4.99 -1.08
N GLN A 208 -3.71 -4.67 -2.26
CA GLN A 208 -2.98 -5.60 -3.11
C GLN A 208 -1.62 -5.04 -3.51
N ARG A 209 -0.58 -5.89 -3.41
CA ARG A 209 0.75 -5.61 -3.97
C ARG A 209 0.75 -5.52 -5.49
N TYR A 210 0.17 -6.53 -6.14
CA TYR A 210 0.36 -6.78 -7.57
C TYR A 210 -0.82 -6.30 -8.42
N ASP A 211 -0.54 -5.75 -9.60
CA ASP A 211 -1.52 -5.66 -10.70
C ASP A 211 -1.29 -6.84 -11.65
N ASN A 212 -2.16 -7.85 -11.62
CA ASN A 212 -2.07 -9.03 -12.49
C ASN A 212 -0.70 -9.75 -12.46
N TRP A 213 -0.11 -9.93 -11.27
CA TRP A 213 1.21 -10.54 -11.06
C TRP A 213 2.41 -9.74 -11.58
N VAL A 214 2.19 -8.49 -11.96
CA VAL A 214 3.25 -7.54 -12.24
C VAL A 214 3.44 -6.68 -11.00
N ASP A 215 4.69 -6.59 -10.54
CA ASP A 215 5.07 -5.63 -9.50
C ASP A 215 4.97 -4.22 -10.13
N PRO A 216 4.15 -3.32 -9.54
CA PRO A 216 3.83 -2.02 -10.13
C PRO A 216 5.02 -1.06 -10.23
#